data_AF-A0A1G8G2G1-F1
#
_entry.id   AF-A0A1G8G2G1-F1
#
_cell.length_a   1.000
_cell.length_b   1.000
_cell.length_c   1.000
_cell.angle_alpha   90.00
_cell.angle_beta   90.00
_cell.angle_gamma   90.00
#
_symmetry.space_group_name_H-M   'P 1'
#
loop_
_entity.id
_entity.type
_entity.pdbx_description
1 polymer ?
#
loop_
_entity_poly.entity_id
_entity_poly.type
_entity_poly.pdbx_seq_one_letter_code
_entity_poly.pdbx_strand_id
1 'polypeptide(L)' 'MKLEEGLFTQHKRAEKHTECSCRFFAAFLLHEIKIDVIITGHISEKASQLFARRGITVLPGVKGKIYELLQEYVARVG' A
#
# COMPACT_ATOMS: atom_id res chain seq x y z
N MET A 1 -17.62 -0.71 -12.70
CA MET A 1 -16.32 -0.08 -12.94
C MET A 1 -15.39 -1.16 -13.51
N LYS A 2 -14.98 -1.04 -14.78
CA LYS A 2 -14.01 -1.96 -15.38
C LYS A 2 -12.63 -1.54 -14.93
N LEU A 3 -11.92 -2.41 -14.23
CA LEU A 3 -10.49 -2.23 -13.96
C LEU A 3 -9.77 -2.56 -15.28
N GLU A 4 -9.14 -1.55 -15.89
CA GLU A 4 -8.34 -1.75 -17.11
C GLU A 4 -7.14 -2.65 -16.78
N GLU A 5 -6.92 -3.69 -17.60
CA GLU A 5 -5.76 -4.57 -17.45
C GLU A 5 -4.47 -3.76 -17.64
N GLY A 6 -3.58 -3.79 -16.65
CA GLY A 6 -2.28 -3.09 -16.70
C GLY A 6 -2.00 -2.11 -15.57
N LEU A 7 -2.89 -1.97 -14.57
CA LEU A 7 -2.69 -1.07 -13.42
C LEU A 7 -1.40 -1.34 -12.61
N PHE A 8 -0.88 -2.57 -12.68
CA PHE A 8 0.34 -2.99 -12.00
C PHE A 8 1.30 -3.64 -13.00
N THR A 9 2.29 -2.88 -13.47
CA THR A 9 3.42 -3.44 -14.20
C THR A 9 4.51 -3.86 -13.21
N GLN A 10 4.87 -5.15 -13.23
CA GLN A 10 6.10 -5.60 -12.56
C GLN A 10 7.30 -5.07 -13.34
N HIS A 11 8.04 -4.13 -12.76
CA HIS A 11 9.25 -3.61 -13.37
C HIS A 11 10.37 -4.67 -13.32
N LYS A 12 10.84 -5.09 -14.49
CA LYS A 12 12.19 -5.67 -14.62
C LYS A 12 13.20 -4.54 -14.48
N ARG A 13 14.26 -4.79 -13.70
CA ARG A 13 15.24 -3.86 -13.10
C ARG A 13 16.00 -2.88 -14.05
N ALA A 14 15.66 -2.77 -15.33
CA ALA A 14 16.55 -2.19 -16.34
C ALA A 14 16.05 -0.90 -17.05
N GLU A 15 14.82 -0.43 -16.87
CA GLU A 15 14.30 0.71 -17.66
C GLU A 15 14.13 1.99 -16.84
N LYS A 16 14.81 3.05 -17.29
CA LYS A 16 14.90 4.37 -16.66
C LYS A 16 13.79 5.27 -17.20
N HIS A 17 12.55 5.07 -16.74
CA HIS A 17 11.44 5.96 -17.06
C HIS A 17 11.19 6.98 -15.93
N THR A 18 10.87 8.21 -16.30
CA THR A 18 10.74 9.41 -15.47
C THR A 18 9.47 9.46 -14.60
N GLU A 19 8.54 8.53 -14.78
CA GLU A 19 7.32 8.42 -13.95
C GLU A 19 7.40 7.17 -13.05
N CYS A 20 7.78 7.42 -11.81
CA CYS A 20 7.89 6.38 -10.79
C CYS A 20 6.50 5.76 -10.51
N SER A 21 6.33 4.48 -10.81
CA SER A 21 5.10 3.70 -10.52
C SER A 21 4.64 3.80 -9.06
N CYS A 22 5.56 4.05 -8.13
CA CYS A 22 5.24 4.28 -6.72
C CYS A 22 4.45 5.58 -6.47
N ARG A 23 4.62 6.63 -7.30
CA ARG A 23 3.84 7.88 -7.20
C ARG A 23 2.42 7.68 -7.71
N PHE A 24 2.27 6.98 -8.84
CA PHE A 24 0.96 6.63 -9.36
C PHE A 24 0.19 5.75 -8.38
N PHE A 25 0.85 4.71 -7.84
CA PHE A 25 0.22 3.82 -6.86
C PHE A 25 -0.25 4.57 -5.61
N ALA A 26 0.57 5.46 -5.05
CA ALA A 26 0.15 6.28 -3.93
C ALA A 26 -1.05 7.16 -4.31
N ALA A 27 -1.02 7.85 -5.45
CA ALA A 27 -2.16 8.67 -5.89
C ALA A 27 -3.44 7.84 -6.07
N PHE A 28 -3.35 6.68 -6.71
CA PHE A 28 -4.47 5.76 -6.91
C PHE A 28 -5.07 5.30 -5.58
N LEU A 29 -4.25 4.82 -4.63
CA LEU A 29 -4.71 4.42 -3.30
C LEU A 29 -5.37 5.57 -2.55
N LEU A 30 -4.96 6.81 -2.81
CA LEU A 30 -5.41 7.99 -2.08
C LEU A 30 -6.68 8.63 -2.66
N HIS A 31 -7.00 8.37 -3.93
CA HIS A 31 -8.13 8.98 -4.63
C HIS A 31 -9.23 8.00 -5.01
N GLU A 32 -8.87 6.77 -5.38
CA GLU A 32 -9.82 5.81 -5.94
C GLU A 32 -10.29 4.76 -4.93
N ILE A 33 -9.52 4.54 -3.86
CA ILE A 33 -9.83 3.53 -2.84
C ILE A 33 -9.95 4.18 -1.47
N LYS A 34 -11.06 3.93 -0.76
CA LYS A 34 -11.14 4.23 0.66
C LYS A 34 -10.47 3.11 1.44
N ILE A 35 -9.37 3.44 2.10
CA ILE A 35 -8.57 2.50 2.89
C ILE A 35 -8.44 3.06 4.29
N ASP A 36 -8.84 2.28 5.30
CA ASP A 36 -8.67 2.66 6.71
C ASP A 36 -7.31 2.22 7.25
N VAL A 37 -6.77 1.12 6.73
CA VAL A 37 -5.53 0.49 7.23
C VAL A 37 -4.65 -0.02 6.08
N ILE A 38 -3.36 0.32 6.11
CA ILE A 38 -2.31 -0.20 5.23
C ILE A 38 -1.36 -1.06 6.04
N ILE A 39 -1.13 -2.29 5.58
CA ILE A 39 -0.21 -3.25 6.18
C ILE A 39 0.97 -3.46 5.25
N THR A 40 2.20 -3.28 5.73
CA THR A 40 3.40 -3.36 4.88
C THR A 40 4.63 -3.84 5.62
N GLY A 41 5.54 -4.51 4.91
CA GLY A 41 6.85 -4.88 5.44
C GLY A 41 7.79 -3.69 5.57
N HIS A 42 7.81 -2.79 4.58
CA HIS A 42 8.60 -1.58 4.61
C HIS A 42 7.85 -0.39 4.00
N ILE A 43 7.99 0.77 4.62
CA ILE A 43 7.48 2.03 4.11
C ILE A 43 8.42 3.16 4.52
N SER A 44 8.62 4.13 3.62
CA SER A 44 9.36 5.33 3.96
C SER A 44 8.59 6.18 4.97
N GLU A 45 9.31 6.91 5.82
CA GLU A 45 8.71 7.82 6.80
C GLU A 45 7.78 8.85 6.13
N LYS A 46 8.21 9.42 4.99
CA LYS A 46 7.40 10.38 4.21
C LYS A 46 6.07 9.80 3.76
N ALA A 47 6.06 8.55 3.29
CA ALA A 47 4.83 7.88 2.88
C ALA A 47 3.94 7.55 4.08
N SER A 48 4.51 7.08 5.19
CA SER A 48 3.77 6.84 6.44
C SER A 48 3.06 8.11 6.93
N GLN A 49 3.77 9.24 6.96
CA GLN A 49 3.17 10.53 7.33
C GLN A 49 2.08 10.99 6.37
N LEU A 50 2.23 10.75 5.06
CA LEU A 50 1.22 11.10 4.05
C LEU A 50 -0.09 10.35 4.30
N PHE A 51 -0.01 9.06 4.60
CA PHE A 51 -1.18 8.23 4.90
C PHE A 51 -1.81 8.60 6.24
N ALA A 52 -1.01 8.82 7.28
CA ALA A 52 -1.50 9.24 8.60
C ALA A 52 -2.29 10.57 8.55
N ARG A 53 -1.82 11.56 7.77
CA ARG A 53 -2.53 12.84 7.57
C ARG A 53 -3.90 12.70 6.91
N ARG A 54 -4.18 11.57 6.27
CA ARG A 54 -5.47 11.27 5.65
C ARG A 54 -6.33 10.32 6.49
N GLY A 55 -5.95 10.08 7.74
CA GLY A 55 -6.67 9.17 8.64
C GLY A 55 -6.44 7.69 8.35
N ILE A 56 -5.45 7.36 7.52
CA ILE A 56 -5.13 5.98 7.17
C ILE A 56 -4.07 5.45 8.15
N THR A 57 -4.39 4.37 8.83
CA THR A 57 -3.48 3.72 9.79
C THR A 57 -2.44 2.89 9.03
N VAL A 58 -1.15 3.09 9.30
CA VAL A 58 -0.08 2.30 8.68
C VAL A 58 0.54 1.36 9.71
N LEU A 59 0.58 0.06 9.38
CA LEU A 59 1.20 -1.00 10.18
C LEU A 59 2.45 -1.51 9.46
N PRO A 60 3.64 -0.93 9.73
CA PRO A 60 4.90 -1.33 9.10
C PRO A 60 5.54 -2.55 9.78
N GLY A 61 6.58 -3.10 9.16
CA GLY A 61 7.39 -4.17 9.75
C GLY A 61 6.76 -5.56 9.70
N VAL A 62 5.63 -5.69 9.00
CA VAL A 62 4.92 -6.96 8.88
C VAL A 62 5.66 -7.92 7.96
N LYS A 63 5.93 -9.12 8.46
CA LYS A 63 6.56 -10.23 7.74
C LYS A 63 5.76 -11.50 7.98
N GLY A 64 5.81 -12.44 7.03
CA GLY A 64 5.10 -13.71 7.13
C GLY A 64 3.86 -13.77 6.23
N LYS A 65 2.96 -14.72 6.52
CA LYS A 65 1.77 -14.93 5.69
C LYS A 65 0.67 -13.94 6.05
N ILE A 66 0.04 -13.37 5.03
CA ILE A 66 -1.07 -12.42 5.17
C ILE A 66 -2.20 -13.00 6.02
N TYR A 67 -2.51 -14.29 5.85
CA TYR A 67 -3.61 -14.94 6.57
C TYR A 67 -3.39 -14.97 8.09
N GLU A 68 -2.20 -15.34 8.55
CA GLU A 68 -1.84 -15.38 9.98
C GLU A 68 -1.95 -13.99 10.60
N LEU A 69 -1.43 -12.98 9.89
CA LEU A 69 -1.52 -11.59 10.31
C LEU A 69 -2.96 -11.08 10.43
N LEU A 70 -3.82 -11.41 9.46
CA LEU A 70 -5.22 -10.98 9.50
C LEU A 70 -5.94 -11.62 10.70
N GLN A 71 -5.65 -12.88 11.02
CA GLN A 71 -6.20 -13.54 12.21
C GLN A 71 -5.75 -12.84 13.50
N GLU A 72 -4.46 -12.53 13.64
CA GLU A 72 -3.94 -11.78 14.80
C GLU A 72 -4.54 -10.38 14.91
N TYR A 73 -4.68 -9.68 13.78
CA TYR A 73 -5.25 -8.35 13.75
C TYR A 73 -6.70 -8.38 14.22
N VAL A 74 -7.55 -9.22 13.63
CA VAL A 74 -8.97 -9.34 14.00
C VAL A 74 -9.13 -9.72 15.48
N ALA A 75 -8.30 -10.64 15.99
CA ALA A 75 -8.34 -11.04 17.40
C ALA A 75 -7.95 -9.92 18.38
N ARG A 76 -7.26 -8.87 17.93
CA ARG A 76 -6.83 -7.74 18.76
C ARG A 76 -7.81 -6.56 18.75
N VAL A 77 -8.56 -6.38 17.67
CA VAL A 77 -9.53 -5.26 17.51
C VAL A 77 -10.99 -5.67 17.70
N GLY A 78 -11.32 -6.96 17.58
CA GLY A 78 -12.65 -7.51 17.91
C GLY A 78 -12.76 -7.90 19.37
#